data_AF-A0A920DZ79-F1
#
_entry.id   AF-A0A920DZ79-F1
#
_cell.length_a   1.000
_cell.length_b   1.000
_cell.length_c   1.000
_cell.angle_alpha   90.00
_cell.angle_beta   90.00
_cell.angle_gamma   90.00
#
_symmetry.space_group_name_H-M   'P 1'
#
loop_
_entity.id
_entity.type
_entity.pdbx_description
1 polymer ?
#
loop_
_entity_poly.entity_id
_entity_poly.type
_entity_poly.pdbx_seq_one_letter_code
_entity_poly.pdbx_strand_id
1 'polypeptide(L)'
;MENFNSDPKPGRLILPLVLIGMIATTFTFINRVATQNELEIIEENISTDETAVETTEEPSTTSTTTTTIPEDVVSYLEEITGEKIQAIELGKKVLETNQRWDDKITTYQEAQQEFKEFIDDFENFAGIFSEPGPPASQSSLVSSHDELTILVNLIYEDTLELLEGLTAPDTGERRTAALDSFNSNLDLFIERVEQIVASATSS
;
A
#
# COMPACT_ATOMS: atom_id res chain seq x y z
N MET A 1 42.96 8.43 -25.77
CA MET A 1 42.09 9.18 -24.86
C MET A 1 40.67 8.98 -25.35
N GLU A 2 40.03 7.92 -24.88
CA GLU A 2 38.65 7.59 -25.23
C GLU A 2 37.75 8.21 -24.17
N ASN A 3 36.87 9.13 -24.60
CA ASN A 3 35.87 9.74 -23.75
C ASN A 3 34.81 8.69 -23.41
N PHE A 4 34.84 8.17 -22.19
CA PHE A 4 33.72 7.43 -21.61
C PHE A 4 32.58 8.42 -21.33
N ASN A 5 31.64 8.50 -22.26
CA ASN A 5 30.37 9.17 -22.06
C ASN A 5 29.63 8.48 -20.89
N SER A 6 29.73 9.03 -19.69
CA SER A 6 29.19 8.47 -18.44
C SER A 6 27.81 9.02 -18.09
N ASP A 7 27.01 9.39 -19.09
CA ASP A 7 25.61 9.75 -18.87
C ASP A 7 24.69 8.65 -19.44
N PRO A 8 24.16 7.74 -18.59
CA PRO A 8 23.10 6.85 -19.02
C PRO A 8 21.85 7.71 -19.26
N LYS A 9 21.55 7.95 -20.55
CA LYS A 9 20.35 8.68 -20.98
C LYS A 9 19.16 8.30 -20.07
N PRO A 10 18.42 9.27 -19.51
CA PRO A 10 17.47 9.04 -18.41
C PRO A 10 16.41 7.95 -18.68
N GLY A 11 16.13 7.62 -19.95
CA GLY A 11 15.24 6.51 -20.33
C GLY A 11 15.79 5.09 -20.10
N ARG A 12 17.08 4.90 -19.79
CA ARG A 12 17.68 3.55 -19.65
C ARG A 12 17.43 2.91 -18.27
N LEU A 13 17.15 3.70 -17.24
CA LEU A 13 16.81 3.21 -15.89
C LEU A 13 15.29 3.10 -15.67
N ILE A 14 14.50 3.93 -16.36
CA ILE A 14 13.04 3.92 -16.24
C ILE A 14 12.46 2.61 -16.78
N LEU A 15 12.99 2.09 -17.88
CA LEU A 15 12.47 0.88 -18.53
C LEU A 15 12.56 -0.38 -17.66
N PRO A 16 13.70 -0.71 -17.00
CA PRO A 16 13.75 -1.83 -16.06
C PRO A 16 12.86 -1.61 -14.82
N LEU A 17 12.75 -0.39 -14.30
CA LEU A 17 11.85 -0.06 -13.18
C LEU A 17 10.38 -0.30 -13.52
N VAL A 18 9.93 0.14 -14.70
CA VAL A 18 8.57 -0.09 -15.18
C VAL A 18 8.31 -1.59 -15.39
N LEU A 19 9.29 -2.33 -15.90
CA LEU A 19 9.16 -3.77 -16.10
C LEU A 19 8.95 -4.50 -14.77
N ILE A 20 9.74 -4.18 -13.74
CA ILE A 20 9.60 -4.74 -12.39
C ILE A 20 8.22 -4.41 -11.82
N GLY A 21 7.76 -3.15 -11.95
CA GLY A 21 6.42 -2.75 -11.51
C GLY A 21 5.29 -3.50 -12.24
N MET A 22 5.42 -3.75 -13.54
CA MET A 22 4.46 -4.57 -14.29
C MET A 22 4.47 -6.04 -13.84
N ILE A 23 5.63 -6.59 -13.50
CA ILE A 23 5.74 -7.96 -12.99
C ILE A 23 5.10 -8.07 -11.60
N ALA A 24 5.39 -7.14 -10.69
CA ALA A 24 4.85 -7.14 -9.32
C ALA A 24 3.32 -6.98 -9.29
N THR A 25 2.79 -6.05 -10.10
CA THR A 25 1.33 -5.87 -10.22
C THR A 25 0.64 -7.10 -10.81
N THR A 26 1.27 -7.76 -11.79
CA THR A 26 0.74 -9.02 -12.37
C THR A 26 0.74 -10.14 -11.34
N PHE A 27 1.81 -10.28 -10.56
CA PHE A 27 1.89 -11.29 -9.50
C PHE A 27 0.80 -11.09 -8.44
N THR A 28 0.64 -9.85 -7.96
CA THR A 28 -0.36 -9.49 -6.95
C THR A 28 -1.78 -9.73 -7.48
N PHE A 29 -2.05 -9.37 -8.74
CA PHE A 29 -3.33 -9.62 -9.37
C PHE A 29 -3.66 -11.11 -9.47
N ILE A 30 -2.71 -11.93 -9.93
CA ILE A 30 -2.89 -13.39 -10.03
C ILE A 30 -3.15 -13.99 -8.65
N ASN A 31 -2.38 -13.59 -7.63
CA ASN A 31 -2.54 -14.11 -6.27
C ASN A 31 -3.90 -13.72 -5.67
N ARG A 32 -4.37 -12.50 -5.95
CA ARG A 32 -5.71 -12.03 -5.55
C ARG A 32 -6.83 -12.81 -6.23
N VAL A 33 -6.75 -12.99 -7.55
CA VAL A 33 -7.76 -13.74 -8.33
C VAL A 33 -7.78 -15.21 -7.92
N ALA A 34 -6.61 -15.81 -7.65
CA ALA A 34 -6.50 -17.19 -7.20
C ALA A 34 -7.16 -17.38 -5.83
N THR A 35 -6.88 -16.49 -4.87
CA THR A 35 -7.48 -16.52 -3.52
C THR A 35 -9.00 -16.33 -3.58
N GLN A 36 -9.49 -15.38 -4.37
CA GLN A 36 -10.93 -15.09 -4.46
C GLN A 36 -11.75 -16.18 -5.16
N ASN A 37 -11.14 -16.99 -6.02
CA ASN A 37 -11.83 -18.01 -6.82
C ASN A 37 -11.40 -19.45 -6.46
N GLU A 38 -10.67 -19.63 -5.35
CA GLU A 38 -10.13 -20.93 -4.92
C GLU A 38 -9.34 -21.67 -6.02
N LEU A 39 -8.53 -20.93 -6.80
CA LEU A 39 -7.75 -21.50 -7.90
C LEU A 39 -6.34 -21.87 -7.43
N GLU A 40 -5.86 -23.04 -7.84
CA GLU A 40 -4.49 -23.50 -7.59
C GLU A 40 -3.52 -22.93 -8.65
N ILE A 41 -2.43 -22.30 -8.21
CA ILE A 41 -1.38 -21.77 -9.09
C ILE A 41 -0.39 -22.88 -9.41
N ILE A 42 -0.28 -23.25 -10.69
CA ILE A 42 0.69 -24.23 -11.17
C ILE A 42 1.92 -23.49 -11.68
N GLU A 43 3.06 -23.64 -10.99
CA GLU A 43 4.34 -23.08 -11.44
C GLU A 43 4.94 -23.94 -12.57
N GLU A 44 5.05 -23.37 -13.78
CA GLU A 44 5.79 -23.99 -14.89
C GLU A 44 7.24 -23.47 -14.88
N ASN A 45 8.18 -24.30 -14.41
CA ASN A 45 9.60 -23.96 -14.38
C ASN A 45 10.20 -23.98 -15.80
N ILE A 46 10.35 -22.80 -16.40
CA ILE A 46 11.08 -22.62 -17.66
C ILE A 46 12.55 -22.35 -17.33
N SER A 47 13.37 -23.41 -17.31
CA SER A 47 14.82 -23.31 -17.13
C SER A 47 15.46 -22.71 -18.37
N THR A 48 16.05 -21.52 -18.27
CA THR A 48 16.88 -20.92 -19.32
C THR A 48 18.35 -21.12 -18.93
N ASP A 49 19.07 -21.95 -19.70
CA ASP A 49 20.51 -22.21 -19.54
C ASP A 49 21.33 -20.94 -19.84
N GLU A 50 22.06 -20.43 -18.85
CA GLU A 50 23.12 -19.44 -19.06
C GLU A 50 24.48 -20.14 -19.28
N THR A 51 25.09 -19.86 -20.44
CA THR A 51 26.43 -20.32 -20.80
C THR A 51 27.49 -19.51 -20.06
N ALA A 52 28.34 -20.21 -19.30
CA ALA A 52 29.49 -19.67 -18.59
C ALA A 52 30.64 -19.29 -19.56
N VAL A 53 31.27 -18.13 -19.32
CA VAL A 53 32.60 -17.80 -19.86
C VAL A 53 33.51 -17.39 -18.69
N GLU A 54 34.60 -18.12 -18.56
CA GLU A 54 35.66 -18.01 -17.57
C GLU A 54 36.65 -16.89 -17.96
N THR A 55 37.02 -16.00 -17.03
CA THR A 55 38.22 -15.15 -17.16
C THR A 55 38.79 -14.78 -15.79
N THR A 56 39.96 -15.37 -15.52
CA THR A 56 41.12 -15.01 -14.68
C THR A 56 41.04 -13.83 -13.69
N GLU A 57 41.38 -14.13 -12.45
CA GLU A 57 41.55 -13.22 -11.29
C GLU A 57 42.83 -12.35 -11.36
N GLU A 58 42.69 -11.06 -11.00
CA GLU A 58 43.74 -10.27 -10.33
C GLU A 58 43.17 -9.71 -9.01
N PRO A 59 43.92 -9.74 -7.89
CA PRO A 59 43.39 -9.31 -6.59
C PRO A 59 43.45 -7.77 -6.47
N SER A 60 42.36 -7.11 -6.88
CA SER A 60 42.09 -5.73 -6.50
C SER A 60 41.23 -5.70 -5.23
N THR A 61 41.80 -5.30 -4.10
CA THR A 61 41.05 -4.98 -2.89
C THR A 61 40.26 -3.68 -3.11
N THR A 62 39.09 -3.80 -3.72
CA THR A 62 38.11 -2.71 -3.79
C THR A 62 36.98 -3.06 -2.84
N SER A 63 37.01 -2.52 -1.62
CA SER A 63 35.83 -2.56 -0.75
C SER A 63 34.85 -1.52 -1.25
N THR A 64 33.93 -1.93 -2.13
CA THR A 64 32.72 -1.17 -2.45
C THR A 64 31.68 -1.50 -1.39
N THR A 65 31.33 -0.56 -0.52
CA THR A 65 30.10 -0.65 0.26
C THR A 65 28.93 -0.23 -0.62
N THR A 66 28.25 -1.21 -1.22
CA THR A 66 26.91 -1.01 -1.76
C THR A 66 25.94 -1.11 -0.59
N THR A 67 25.35 0.00 -0.16
CA THR A 67 24.20 -0.04 0.76
C THR A 67 22.96 -0.37 -0.05
N THR A 68 22.76 -1.66 -0.32
CA THR A 68 21.47 -2.13 -0.83
C THR A 68 20.52 -2.14 0.37
N ILE A 69 19.38 -1.46 0.26
CA ILE A 69 18.28 -1.59 1.22
C ILE A 69 18.00 -3.09 1.36
N PRO A 70 17.90 -3.64 2.59
CA PRO A 70 17.58 -5.04 2.79
C PRO A 70 16.29 -5.45 2.04
N GLU A 71 16.27 -6.63 1.42
CA GLU A 71 15.14 -7.11 0.61
C GLU A 71 13.83 -7.16 1.41
N ASP A 72 13.90 -7.55 2.68
CA ASP A 72 12.77 -7.58 3.60
C ASP A 72 12.19 -6.17 3.87
N VAL A 73 13.06 -5.15 3.90
CA VAL A 73 12.64 -3.75 4.00
C VAL A 73 11.99 -3.29 2.69
N VAL A 74 12.55 -3.64 1.53
CA VAL A 74 11.95 -3.29 0.23
C VAL A 74 10.56 -3.89 0.11
N SER A 75 10.41 -5.20 0.40
CA SER A 75 9.13 -5.90 0.38
C SER A 75 8.09 -5.21 1.27
N TYR A 76 8.46 -4.86 2.50
CA TYR A 76 7.57 -4.16 3.42
C TYR A 76 7.14 -2.78 2.91
N LEU A 77 8.07 -2.00 2.32
CA LEU A 77 7.75 -0.69 1.77
C LEU A 77 6.80 -0.77 0.57
N GLU A 78 6.96 -1.77 -0.28
CA GLU A 78 6.06 -2.04 -1.40
C GLU A 78 4.66 -2.40 -0.90
N GLU A 79 4.59 -3.24 0.15
CA GLU A 79 3.35 -3.65 0.78
C GLU A 79 2.56 -2.46 1.35
N ILE A 80 3.17 -1.67 2.25
CA ILE A 80 2.46 -0.49 2.83
C ILE A 80 2.10 0.55 1.76
N THR A 81 2.84 0.60 0.65
CA THR A 81 2.50 1.46 -0.49
C THR A 81 1.28 0.93 -1.24
N GLY A 82 1.15 -0.40 -1.39
CA GLY A 82 -0.05 -1.04 -1.91
C GLY A 82 -1.26 -0.78 -1.02
N GLU A 83 -1.11 -0.98 0.29
CA GLU A 83 -2.18 -0.74 1.26
C GLU A 83 -2.61 0.73 1.31
N LYS A 84 -1.68 1.67 1.12
CA LYS A 84 -2.01 3.09 0.94
C LYS A 84 -2.97 3.32 -0.22
N ILE A 85 -2.72 2.68 -1.37
CA ILE A 85 -3.60 2.80 -2.55
C ILE A 85 -4.98 2.21 -2.24
N GLN A 86 -5.03 1.09 -1.54
CA GLN A 86 -6.29 0.46 -1.12
C GLN A 86 -7.09 1.37 -0.17
N ALA A 87 -6.44 1.97 0.84
CA ALA A 87 -7.08 2.92 1.74
C ALA A 87 -7.66 4.14 1.00
N ILE A 88 -6.93 4.68 0.02
CA ILE A 88 -7.40 5.80 -0.81
C ILE A 88 -8.66 5.40 -1.59
N GLU A 89 -8.68 4.22 -2.20
CA GLU A 89 -9.83 3.75 -2.96
C GLU A 89 -11.06 3.52 -2.07
N LEU A 90 -10.87 2.91 -0.89
CA LEU A 90 -11.93 2.74 0.10
C LEU A 90 -12.45 4.10 0.61
N GLY A 91 -11.56 5.02 0.97
CA GLY A 91 -11.93 6.36 1.41
C GLY A 91 -12.69 7.16 0.35
N LYS A 92 -12.32 7.01 -0.92
CA LYS A 92 -13.06 7.61 -2.04
C LYS A 92 -14.50 7.10 -2.10
N LYS A 93 -14.73 5.80 -1.91
CA LYS A 93 -16.10 5.23 -1.88
C LYS A 93 -16.94 5.81 -0.73
N VAL A 94 -16.33 5.98 0.45
CA VAL A 94 -16.99 6.62 1.61
C VAL A 94 -17.40 8.05 1.26
N LEU A 95 -16.48 8.84 0.71
CA LEU A 95 -16.72 10.23 0.31
C LEU A 95 -17.82 10.36 -0.75
N GLU A 96 -17.75 9.55 -1.81
CA GLU A 96 -18.76 9.55 -2.88
C GLU A 96 -20.15 9.19 -2.34
N THR A 97 -20.22 8.24 -1.42
CA THR A 97 -21.48 7.80 -0.81
C THR A 97 -22.06 8.84 0.11
N ASN A 98 -21.22 9.46 0.94
CA ASN A 98 -21.65 10.60 1.76
C ASN A 98 -22.16 11.74 0.88
N GLN A 99 -21.47 12.07 -0.21
CA GLN A 99 -21.90 13.11 -1.14
C GLN A 99 -23.23 12.77 -1.81
N ARG A 100 -23.42 11.52 -2.27
CA ARG A 100 -24.72 11.07 -2.83
C ARG A 100 -25.85 11.17 -1.81
N TRP A 101 -25.57 10.91 -0.54
CA TRP A 101 -26.53 11.06 0.54
C TRP A 101 -26.88 12.54 0.79
N ASP A 102 -25.89 13.41 0.86
CA ASP A 102 -26.09 14.87 1.02
C ASP A 102 -26.86 15.49 -0.15
N ASP A 103 -26.58 15.04 -1.37
CA ASP A 103 -27.28 15.47 -2.58
C ASP A 103 -28.67 14.82 -2.74
N LYS A 104 -29.08 13.95 -1.80
CA LYS A 104 -30.35 13.23 -1.80
C LYS A 104 -30.56 12.38 -3.07
N ILE A 105 -29.46 11.85 -3.59
CA ILE A 105 -29.44 10.98 -4.77
C ILE A 105 -29.72 9.53 -4.37
N THR A 106 -29.21 9.10 -3.22
CA THR A 106 -29.43 7.75 -2.67
C THR A 106 -30.54 7.76 -1.62
N THR A 107 -31.23 6.64 -1.44
CA THR A 107 -32.20 6.48 -0.35
C THR A 107 -31.52 6.18 0.98
N TYR A 108 -32.24 6.38 2.08
CA TYR A 108 -31.73 6.08 3.42
C TYR A 108 -31.33 4.61 3.58
N GLN A 109 -32.10 3.67 3.02
CA GLN A 109 -31.82 2.24 3.13
C GLN A 109 -30.57 1.85 2.33
N GLU A 110 -30.40 2.42 1.15
CA GLU A 110 -29.21 2.23 0.31
C GLU A 110 -27.97 2.82 1.00
N ALA A 111 -28.02 4.06 1.46
CA ALA A 111 -26.93 4.66 2.23
C ALA A 111 -26.57 3.82 3.46
N GLN A 112 -27.56 3.38 4.24
CA GLN A 112 -27.32 2.55 5.42
C GLN A 112 -26.64 1.22 5.08
N GLN A 113 -26.99 0.62 3.94
CA GLN A 113 -26.36 -0.60 3.47
C GLN A 113 -24.91 -0.36 3.03
N GLU A 114 -24.67 0.69 2.24
CA GLU A 114 -23.33 1.06 1.77
C GLU A 114 -22.39 1.40 2.95
N PHE A 115 -22.86 2.13 3.96
CA PHE A 115 -22.06 2.40 5.17
C PHE A 115 -21.72 1.13 5.97
N LYS A 116 -22.59 0.12 5.98
CA LYS A 116 -22.25 -1.19 6.57
C LYS A 116 -21.19 -1.93 5.78
N GLU A 117 -21.27 -1.87 4.45
CA GLU A 117 -20.24 -2.45 3.58
C GLU A 117 -18.89 -1.77 3.80
N PHE A 118 -18.85 -0.46 4.07
CA PHE A 118 -17.60 0.20 4.44
C PHE A 118 -17.02 -0.29 5.76
N ILE A 119 -17.86 -0.55 6.77
CA ILE A 119 -17.41 -1.12 8.04
C ILE A 119 -16.75 -2.48 7.79
N ASP A 120 -17.40 -3.34 7.00
CA ASP A 120 -16.85 -4.67 6.67
C ASP A 120 -15.54 -4.56 5.84
N ASP A 121 -15.50 -3.66 4.86
CA ASP A 121 -14.32 -3.40 4.02
C ASP A 121 -13.13 -2.89 4.87
N PHE A 122 -13.37 -1.96 5.80
CA PHE A 122 -12.32 -1.39 6.65
C PHE A 122 -11.92 -2.31 7.81
N GLU A 123 -12.82 -3.14 8.33
CA GLU A 123 -12.46 -4.21 9.27
C GLU A 123 -11.51 -5.21 8.60
N ASN A 124 -11.84 -5.62 7.38
CA ASN A 124 -11.00 -6.52 6.59
C ASN A 124 -9.63 -5.87 6.30
N PHE A 125 -9.63 -4.62 5.86
CA PHE A 125 -8.41 -3.86 5.62
C PHE A 125 -7.54 -3.74 6.88
N ALA A 126 -8.13 -3.43 8.04
CA ALA A 126 -7.40 -3.36 9.31
C ALA A 126 -6.77 -4.71 9.70
N GLY A 127 -7.49 -5.80 9.46
CA GLY A 127 -6.98 -7.16 9.65
C GLY A 127 -5.80 -7.49 8.75
N ILE A 128 -5.90 -7.19 7.46
CA ILE A 128 -4.82 -7.40 6.47
C ILE A 128 -3.63 -6.51 6.79
N PHE A 129 -3.84 -5.23 7.04
CA PHE A 129 -2.75 -4.28 7.28
C PHE A 129 -1.89 -4.65 8.49
N SER A 130 -2.49 -5.27 9.51
CA SER A 130 -1.78 -5.64 10.74
C SER A 130 -0.81 -6.82 10.55
N GLU A 131 -0.93 -7.59 9.46
CA GLU A 131 -0.11 -8.77 9.20
C GLU A 131 0.17 -8.99 7.70
N PRO A 132 1.44 -9.11 7.25
CA PRO A 132 2.69 -9.10 8.02
C PRO A 132 3.18 -7.71 8.44
N GLY A 133 3.73 -7.63 9.66
CA GLY A 133 4.41 -6.43 10.14
C GLY A 133 5.81 -6.24 9.54
N PRO A 134 6.49 -5.11 9.85
CA PRO A 134 7.81 -4.79 9.32
C PRO A 134 8.90 -5.77 9.78
N PRO A 135 10.07 -5.79 9.11
CA PRO A 135 11.21 -6.57 9.56
C PRO A 135 11.60 -6.22 11.01
N ALA A 136 11.57 -7.22 11.90
CA ALA A 136 11.84 -7.03 13.33
C ALA A 136 13.27 -6.53 13.63
N SER A 137 14.19 -6.63 12.65
CA SER A 137 15.54 -6.08 12.71
C SER A 137 15.57 -4.55 12.67
N GLN A 138 14.50 -3.89 12.19
CA GLN A 138 14.38 -2.45 12.02
C GLN A 138 13.41 -1.82 13.04
N SER A 139 13.92 -1.51 14.24
CA SER A 139 13.11 -0.96 15.34
C SER A 139 12.31 0.32 14.98
N SER A 140 12.84 1.17 14.10
CA SER A 140 12.15 2.37 13.61
C SER A 140 10.95 2.05 12.73
N LEU A 141 11.02 1.00 11.91
CA LEU A 141 9.91 0.53 11.09
C LEU A 141 8.83 -0.11 11.97
N VAL A 142 9.21 -0.89 12.98
CA VAL A 142 8.27 -1.44 13.97
C VAL A 142 7.46 -0.34 14.62
N SER A 143 8.12 0.69 15.17
CA SER A 143 7.40 1.81 15.80
C SER A 143 6.52 2.58 14.80
N SER A 144 6.98 2.74 13.56
CA SER A 144 6.21 3.42 12.52
C SER A 144 5.00 2.61 12.07
N HIS A 145 5.11 1.28 12.06
CA HIS A 145 4.00 0.39 11.76
C HIS A 145 2.94 0.41 12.86
N ASP A 146 3.35 0.42 14.14
CA ASP A 146 2.40 0.55 15.26
C ASP A 146 1.57 1.84 15.13
N GLU A 147 2.20 2.96 14.74
CA GLU A 147 1.51 4.21 14.45
C GLU A 147 0.53 4.10 13.28
N LEU A 148 0.94 3.43 12.19
CA LEU A 148 0.04 3.18 11.05
C LEU A 148 -1.14 2.30 11.44
N THR A 149 -0.93 1.23 12.22
CA THR A 149 -2.00 0.36 12.70
C THR A 149 -2.99 1.12 13.57
N ILE A 150 -2.52 2.05 14.41
CA ILE A 150 -3.42 2.94 15.17
C ILE A 150 -4.27 3.78 14.21
N LEU A 151 -3.66 4.40 13.18
CA LEU A 151 -4.40 5.21 12.20
C LEU A 151 -5.43 4.38 11.43
N VAL A 152 -5.07 3.17 10.99
CA VAL A 152 -6.01 2.26 10.30
C VAL A 152 -7.20 1.90 11.20
N ASN A 153 -6.96 1.63 12.48
CA ASN A 153 -8.06 1.36 13.42
C ASN A 153 -8.93 2.59 13.67
N LEU A 154 -8.35 3.80 13.76
CA LEU A 154 -9.12 5.04 13.88
C LEU A 154 -10.00 5.27 12.65
N ILE A 155 -9.48 5.05 11.44
CA ILE A 155 -10.26 5.14 10.19
C ILE A 155 -11.43 4.15 10.21
N TYR A 156 -11.19 2.92 10.66
CA TYR A 156 -12.24 1.91 10.84
C TYR A 156 -13.30 2.38 11.86
N GLU A 157 -12.89 2.87 13.02
CA GLU A 157 -13.80 3.41 14.05
C GLU A 157 -14.64 4.58 13.49
N ASP A 158 -14.05 5.46 12.68
CA ASP A 158 -14.78 6.55 12.02
C ASP A 158 -15.87 6.01 11.07
N THR A 159 -15.68 4.84 10.44
CA THR A 159 -16.75 4.22 9.63
C THR A 159 -17.94 3.74 10.45
N LEU A 160 -17.70 3.27 11.68
CA LEU A 160 -18.76 2.95 12.64
C LEU A 160 -19.53 4.23 13.02
N GLU A 161 -18.79 5.30 13.33
CA GLU A 161 -19.37 6.60 13.68
C GLU A 161 -20.16 7.24 12.53
N LEU A 162 -19.74 7.02 11.28
CA LEU A 162 -20.48 7.47 10.10
C LEU A 162 -21.85 6.80 10.00
N LEU A 163 -21.92 5.48 10.21
CA LEU A 163 -23.20 4.77 10.25
C LEU A 163 -24.06 5.24 11.43
N GLU A 164 -23.46 5.35 12.62
CA GLU A 164 -24.20 5.84 13.79
C GLU A 164 -24.74 7.26 13.56
N GLY A 165 -23.93 8.14 12.97
CA GLY A 165 -24.30 9.50 12.60
C GLY A 165 -25.40 9.56 11.53
N LEU A 166 -25.43 8.63 10.59
CA LEU A 166 -26.55 8.52 9.63
C LEU A 166 -27.87 8.18 10.34
N THR A 167 -27.82 7.33 11.37
CA THR A 167 -29.02 6.88 12.11
C THR A 167 -29.41 7.77 13.29
N ALA A 168 -28.57 8.75 13.63
CA ALA A 168 -28.78 9.61 14.77
C ALA A 168 -30.02 10.51 14.57
N PRO A 169 -30.76 10.83 15.65
CA PRO A 169 -31.88 11.77 15.59
C PRO A 169 -31.39 13.24 15.58
N ASP A 170 -30.35 13.54 14.81
CA ASP A 170 -29.78 14.87 14.62
C ASP A 170 -29.96 15.37 13.18
N THR A 171 -29.41 16.55 12.87
CA THR A 171 -29.46 17.12 11.52
C THR A 171 -28.28 16.70 10.63
N GLY A 172 -27.60 15.59 10.95
CA GLY A 172 -26.39 15.11 10.31
C GLY A 172 -25.09 15.56 10.97
N GLU A 173 -25.16 16.25 12.11
CA GLU A 173 -23.98 16.82 12.79
C GLU A 173 -22.97 15.74 13.19
N ARG A 174 -23.43 14.62 13.76
CA ARG A 174 -22.56 13.50 14.12
C ARG A 174 -21.89 12.89 12.89
N ARG A 175 -22.64 12.71 11.80
CA ARG A 175 -22.10 12.18 10.55
C ARG A 175 -21.03 13.08 9.96
N THR A 176 -21.26 14.40 9.94
CA THR A 176 -20.27 15.37 9.46
C THR A 176 -19.00 15.34 10.31
N ALA A 177 -19.12 15.30 11.64
CA ALA A 177 -17.96 15.21 12.52
C ALA A 177 -17.16 13.90 12.30
N ALA A 178 -17.85 12.77 12.13
CA ALA A 178 -17.22 11.50 11.82
C ALA A 178 -16.51 11.53 10.45
N LEU A 179 -17.10 12.18 9.44
CA LEU A 179 -16.48 12.35 8.13
C LEU A 179 -15.22 13.21 8.17
N ASP A 180 -15.23 14.29 8.97
CA ASP A 180 -14.06 15.15 9.16
C ASP A 180 -12.92 14.38 9.85
N SER A 181 -13.24 13.59 10.89
CA SER A 181 -12.30 12.69 11.57
C SER A 181 -11.72 11.65 10.62
N PHE A 182 -12.59 10.98 9.87
CA PHE A 182 -12.23 9.99 8.84
C PHE A 182 -11.21 10.55 7.85
N ASN A 183 -11.50 11.72 7.27
CA ASN A 183 -10.62 12.36 6.29
C ASN A 183 -9.28 12.74 6.92
N SER A 184 -9.30 13.29 8.14
CA SER A 184 -8.07 13.64 8.85
C SER A 184 -7.20 12.41 9.12
N ASN A 185 -7.79 11.31 9.58
CA ASN A 185 -7.04 10.09 9.89
C ASN A 185 -6.53 9.40 8.61
N LEU A 186 -7.31 9.42 7.53
CA LEU A 186 -6.89 8.91 6.22
C LEU A 186 -5.72 9.72 5.64
N ASP A 187 -5.77 11.05 5.70
CA ASP A 187 -4.69 11.91 5.24
C ASP A 187 -3.41 11.68 6.06
N LEU A 188 -3.54 11.55 7.39
CA LEU A 188 -2.40 11.23 8.27
C LEU A 188 -1.79 9.86 7.95
N PHE A 189 -2.61 8.84 7.69
CA PHE A 189 -2.14 7.52 7.27
C PHE A 189 -1.34 7.60 5.97
N ILE A 190 -1.88 8.28 4.95
CA ILE A 190 -1.24 8.49 3.66
C ILE A 190 0.11 9.20 3.82
N GLU A 191 0.13 10.31 4.55
CA GLU A 191 1.34 11.10 4.80
C GLU A 191 2.40 10.25 5.53
N ARG A 192 1.99 9.49 6.54
CA ARG A 192 2.91 8.69 7.33
C ARG A 192 3.56 7.57 6.52
N VAL A 193 2.81 6.90 5.64
CA VAL A 193 3.37 5.93 4.69
C VAL A 193 4.40 6.60 3.78
N GLU A 194 4.09 7.77 3.22
CA GLU A 194 5.02 8.50 2.34
C GLU A 194 6.30 8.92 3.05
N GLN A 195 6.20 9.35 4.31
CA GLN A 195 7.36 9.68 5.14
C GLN A 195 8.24 8.45 5.41
N ILE A 196 7.66 7.27 5.65
CA ILE A 196 8.40 6.02 5.87
C ILE A 196 9.16 5.62 4.60
N VAL A 197 8.48 5.62 3.45
CA VAL A 197 9.08 5.29 2.15
C VAL A 197 10.21 6.27 1.81
N ALA A 198 9.99 7.58 2.00
CA ALA A 198 11.01 8.59 1.74
C ALA A 198 12.24 8.42 2.66
N SER A 199 12.02 8.13 3.94
CA SER A 199 13.10 7.95 4.91
C SER A 199 13.96 6.71 4.61
N ALA A 200 13.32 5.60 4.20
CA ALA A 200 14.01 4.36 3.90
C ALA A 200 14.77 4.40 2.57
N THR A 201 14.31 5.19 1.60
CA THR A 201 14.92 5.31 0.26
C THR A 201 15.98 6.41 0.15
N SER A 202 16.04 7.33 1.12
CA SER A 202 17.03 8.42 1.15
C SER A 202 18.32 8.07 1.90
N SER A 203 18.48 6.83 2.36
CA SER A 203 19.60 6.35 3.18
C SER A 203 20.74 5.72 2.39
#